data_AF-A0A1F6AHQ1-F1
#
_entry.id   AF-A0A1F6AHQ1-F1
#
_cell.length_a   1.000
_cell.length_b   1.000
_cell.length_c   1.000
_cell.angle_alpha   90.00
_cell.angle_beta   90.00
_cell.angle_gamma   90.00
#
_symmetry.space_group_name_H-M   'P 1'
#
loop_
_entity.id
_entity.type
_entity.pdbx_description
1 polymer ?
#
loop_
_entity_poly.entity_id
_entity_poly.type
_entity_poly.pdbx_seq_one_letter_code
_entity_poly.pdbx_strand_id
1 'polypeptide(L)'
;MAKLEKIQEQKETDFFLQERANIVGLKRDKDESVSAFRSRVAGALRAKGHIIEAHEALSGKLYDDPEQGPLGPITGIFGAVAQAMQDKSYSKDPEQKVGDDLAVGALVRAGEDPTKAMFASLLSLLGPEASMDVINGLTGQKKEFPPEKLQAKMPKKPR
;
A
#
# COMPACT_ATOMS: atom_id res chain seq x y z
N MET A 1 17.21 -7.60 30.27
CA MET A 1 16.56 -6.65 29.35
C MET A 1 15.95 -7.36 28.14
N ALA A 2 16.72 -8.08 27.31
CA ALA A 2 16.23 -8.76 26.09
C ALA A 2 15.06 -9.78 26.23
N LYS A 3 14.81 -10.36 27.41
CA LYS A 3 13.70 -11.31 27.62
C LYS A 3 12.36 -10.62 27.82
N LEU A 4 12.36 -9.41 28.39
CA LEU A 4 11.15 -8.62 28.63
C LEU A 4 10.66 -7.97 27.33
N GLU A 5 11.58 -7.46 26.51
CA GLU A 5 11.29 -6.91 25.17
C GLU A 5 10.65 -7.96 24.25
N LYS A 6 11.20 -9.17 24.19
CA LYS A 6 10.61 -10.28 23.40
C LYS A 6 9.19 -10.66 23.83
N ILE A 7 8.88 -10.56 25.11
CA ILE A 7 7.53 -10.87 25.63
C ILE A 7 6.55 -9.75 25.28
N GLN A 8 7.01 -8.50 25.30
CA GLN A 8 6.22 -7.33 24.92
C GLN A 8 5.88 -7.37 23.42
N GLU A 9 6.89 -7.58 22.58
CA GLU A 9 6.78 -7.66 21.11
C GLU A 9 5.85 -8.80 20.67
N GLN A 10 5.93 -9.94 21.35
CA GLN A 10 5.06 -11.09 21.07
C GLN A 10 3.60 -10.81 21.44
N LYS A 11 3.33 -10.08 22.53
CA LYS A 11 1.97 -9.68 22.91
C LYS A 11 1.37 -8.65 21.97
N GLU A 12 2.16 -7.69 21.51
CA GLU A 12 1.71 -6.66 20.56
C GLU A 12 1.40 -7.27 19.19
N THR A 13 2.25 -8.20 18.73
CA THR A 13 1.99 -8.92 17.47
C THR A 13 0.76 -9.81 17.55
N ASP A 14 0.50 -10.45 18.70
CA ASP A 14 -0.69 -11.26 18.93
C ASP A 14 -1.97 -10.41 19.02
N PHE A 15 -1.90 -9.22 19.62
CA PHE A 15 -3.01 -8.26 19.64
C PHE A 15 -3.34 -7.76 18.23
N PHE A 16 -2.32 -7.38 17.48
CA PHE A 16 -2.45 -6.86 16.12
C PHE A 16 -3.07 -7.89 15.16
N LEU A 17 -2.58 -9.13 15.20
CA LEU A 17 -3.14 -10.23 14.42
C LEU A 17 -4.62 -10.48 14.79
N GLN A 18 -4.98 -10.33 16.07
CA GLN A 18 -6.37 -10.48 16.50
C GLN A 18 -7.28 -9.38 15.92
N GLU A 19 -6.83 -8.14 15.83
CA GLU A 19 -7.59 -7.07 15.16
C GLU A 19 -7.85 -7.39 13.68
N ARG A 20 -6.82 -7.85 12.97
CA ARG A 20 -6.92 -8.24 11.56
C ARG A 20 -7.84 -9.45 11.38
N ALA A 21 -7.79 -10.42 12.29
CA ALA A 21 -8.69 -11.57 12.31
C ALA A 21 -10.16 -11.17 12.55
N ASN A 22 -10.41 -10.14 13.37
CA ASN A 22 -11.76 -9.67 13.67
C ASN A 22 -12.46 -9.09 12.44
N ILE A 23 -11.74 -8.42 11.52
CA ILE A 23 -12.28 -7.92 10.23
C ILE A 23 -12.91 -9.06 9.42
N VAL A 24 -12.35 -10.26 9.51
CA VAL A 24 -12.79 -11.44 8.74
C VAL A 24 -13.56 -12.46 9.57
N GLY A 25 -13.76 -12.21 10.87
CA GLY A 25 -14.50 -13.10 11.77
C GLY A 25 -13.78 -14.41 12.08
N LEU A 26 -12.45 -14.45 11.95
CA LEU A 26 -11.67 -15.65 12.22
C LEU A 26 -11.18 -15.69 13.67
N LYS A 27 -11.07 -16.91 14.19
CA LYS A 27 -10.44 -17.21 15.49
C LYS A 27 -9.38 -18.28 15.27
N ARG A 28 -8.32 -18.22 16.07
CA ARG A 28 -7.27 -19.24 16.04
C ARG A 28 -7.79 -20.52 16.69
N ASP A 29 -7.57 -21.65 16.03
CA ASP A 29 -7.86 -22.95 16.61
C ASP A 29 -6.84 -23.30 17.70
N LYS A 30 -7.20 -24.16 18.66
CA LYS A 30 -6.32 -24.47 19.81
C LYS A 30 -4.99 -25.12 19.38
N ASP A 31 -5.03 -25.90 18.32
CA ASP A 31 -3.88 -26.66 17.80
C ASP A 31 -3.20 -25.98 16.60
N GLU A 32 -3.70 -24.80 16.19
CA GLU A 32 -3.17 -24.04 15.06
C GLU A 32 -1.95 -23.19 15.50
N SER A 33 -0.86 -23.29 14.74
CA SER A 33 0.30 -22.43 14.97
C SER A 33 -0.01 -20.97 14.65
N VAL A 34 0.70 -20.03 15.29
CA VAL A 34 0.54 -18.60 14.99
C VAL A 34 0.82 -18.31 13.52
N SER A 35 1.81 -18.96 12.90
CA SER A 35 2.14 -18.77 11.50
C SER A 35 1.04 -19.26 10.55
N ALA A 36 0.45 -20.42 10.84
CA ALA A 36 -0.70 -20.93 10.08
C ALA A 36 -1.89 -19.98 10.20
N PHE A 37 -2.15 -19.46 11.41
CA PHE A 37 -3.22 -18.50 11.64
C PHE A 37 -3.00 -17.18 10.90
N ARG A 38 -1.76 -16.66 10.86
CA ARG A 38 -1.40 -15.48 10.06
C ARG A 38 -1.69 -15.69 8.58
N SER A 39 -1.26 -16.82 8.02
CA SER A 39 -1.51 -17.18 6.62
C SER A 39 -3.01 -17.15 6.32
N ARG A 40 -3.80 -17.83 7.16
CA ARG A 40 -5.25 -17.94 7.00
C ARG A 40 -5.97 -16.60 7.10
N VAL A 41 -5.61 -15.76 8.08
CA VAL A 41 -6.15 -14.40 8.22
C VAL A 41 -5.77 -13.53 7.02
N ALA A 42 -4.51 -13.57 6.59
CA ALA A 42 -4.04 -12.82 5.43
C ALA A 42 -4.78 -13.23 4.15
N GLY A 43 -4.93 -14.54 3.90
CA GLY A 43 -5.69 -15.03 2.74
C GLY A 43 -7.16 -14.63 2.79
N ALA A 44 -7.81 -14.71 3.95
CA ALA A 44 -9.20 -14.28 4.11
C ALA A 44 -9.38 -12.78 3.86
N LEU A 45 -8.45 -11.94 4.33
CA LEU A 45 -8.44 -10.49 4.06
C LEU A 45 -8.23 -10.21 2.58
N ARG A 46 -7.26 -10.91 1.97
CA ARG A 46 -6.93 -10.78 0.55
C ARG A 46 -8.09 -11.17 -0.36
N ALA A 47 -8.82 -12.23 0.00
CA ALA A 47 -10.02 -12.69 -0.70
C ALA A 47 -11.11 -11.62 -0.73
N LYS A 48 -11.21 -10.81 0.34
CA LYS A 48 -12.18 -9.71 0.47
C LYS A 48 -11.69 -8.37 -0.07
N GLY A 49 -10.47 -8.31 -0.61
CA GLY A 49 -9.88 -7.09 -1.17
C GLY A 49 -9.19 -6.17 -0.14
N HIS A 50 -9.01 -6.61 1.10
CA HIS A 50 -8.26 -5.88 2.13
C HIS A 50 -6.74 -6.12 1.94
N ILE A 51 -6.15 -5.48 0.93
CA ILE A 51 -4.77 -5.75 0.50
C ILE A 51 -3.74 -5.33 1.55
N ILE A 52 -3.91 -4.14 2.12
CA ILE A 52 -2.99 -3.60 3.13
C ILE A 52 -3.03 -4.51 4.36
N GLU A 53 -4.21 -4.72 4.91
CA GLU A 53 -4.45 -5.51 6.11
C GLU A 53 -4.01 -6.97 5.95
N ALA A 54 -4.16 -7.55 4.75
CA ALA A 54 -3.67 -8.90 4.45
C ALA A 54 -2.15 -9.01 4.64
N HIS A 55 -1.39 -8.06 4.09
CA HIS A 55 0.07 -8.09 4.20
C HIS A 55 0.58 -7.65 5.57
N GLU A 56 -0.17 -6.81 6.27
CA GLU A 56 0.08 -6.53 7.67
C GLU A 56 -0.14 -7.78 8.55
N ALA A 57 -1.24 -8.50 8.35
CA ALA A 57 -1.53 -9.73 9.10
C ALA A 57 -0.47 -10.82 8.88
N LEU A 58 0.05 -10.93 7.65
CA LEU A 58 1.10 -11.89 7.32
C LEU A 58 2.45 -11.49 7.93
N SER A 59 2.86 -10.23 7.76
CA SER A 59 4.18 -9.75 8.20
C SER A 59 4.26 -9.48 9.71
N GLY A 60 3.11 -9.20 10.35
CA GLY A 60 3.06 -8.72 11.73
C GLY A 60 3.51 -7.27 11.90
N LYS A 61 3.56 -6.50 10.81
CA LYS A 61 4.00 -5.09 10.79
C LYS A 61 2.97 -4.21 10.12
N LEU A 62 2.96 -2.92 10.47
CA LEU A 62 2.09 -1.94 9.83
C LEU A 62 2.65 -1.50 8.48
N TYR A 63 1.77 -1.05 7.57
CA TYR A 63 2.19 -0.60 6.25
C TYR A 63 3.07 0.67 6.30
N ASP A 64 2.83 1.52 7.29
CA ASP A 64 3.55 2.75 7.57
C ASP A 64 4.69 2.57 8.59
N ASP A 65 4.96 1.33 9.02
CA ASP A 65 6.10 1.00 9.88
C ASP A 65 7.42 1.30 9.13
N PRO A 66 8.27 2.20 9.66
CA PRO A 66 9.55 2.55 9.03
C PRO A 66 10.52 1.36 8.97
N GLU A 67 10.37 0.35 9.84
CA GLU A 67 11.26 -0.81 9.93
C GLU A 67 10.64 -2.08 9.33
N GLN A 68 9.76 -1.96 8.33
CA GLN A 68 9.06 -3.11 7.77
C GLN A 68 9.95 -4.18 7.10
N GLY A 69 11.10 -3.77 6.53
CA GLY A 69 12.04 -4.66 5.84
C GLY A 69 11.63 -5.04 4.41
N PRO A 70 12.43 -5.86 3.71
CA PRO A 70 12.25 -6.14 2.28
C PRO A 70 11.01 -6.98 1.94
N LEU A 71 10.46 -7.71 2.92
CA LEU A 71 9.24 -8.50 2.80
C LEU A 71 8.10 -7.92 3.66
N GLY A 72 8.19 -6.62 3.96
CA GLY A 72 7.14 -5.90 4.68
C GLY A 72 5.88 -5.67 3.84
N PRO A 73 4.81 -5.11 4.44
CA PRO A 73 3.53 -4.94 3.76
C PRO A 73 3.61 -4.23 2.42
N ILE A 74 4.47 -3.21 2.30
CA ILE A 74 4.61 -2.44 1.07
C ILE A 74 5.09 -3.28 -0.12
N THR A 75 5.91 -4.32 0.13
CA THR A 75 6.35 -5.23 -0.93
C THR A 75 5.15 -6.00 -1.47
N GLY A 76 4.32 -6.57 -0.59
CA GLY A 76 3.12 -7.27 -1.01
C GLY A 76 2.16 -6.34 -1.76
N ILE A 77 1.94 -5.13 -1.26
CA ILE A 77 1.10 -4.12 -1.91
C ILE A 77 1.60 -3.82 -3.33
N PHE A 78 2.91 -3.65 -3.54
CA PHE A 78 3.47 -3.44 -4.88
C PHE A 78 3.23 -4.61 -5.81
N GLY A 79 3.37 -5.85 -5.34
CA GLY A 79 3.08 -7.00 -6.20
C GLY A 79 1.60 -7.17 -6.48
N ALA A 80 0.71 -6.86 -5.53
CA ALA A 80 -0.72 -6.83 -5.76
C ALA A 80 -1.10 -5.78 -6.82
N VAL A 81 -0.52 -4.58 -6.75
CA VAL A 81 -0.70 -3.52 -7.75
C VAL A 81 -0.15 -3.94 -9.10
N ALA A 82 1.07 -4.51 -9.16
CA ALA A 82 1.69 -4.94 -10.40
C ALA A 82 0.89 -6.06 -11.09
N GLN A 83 0.41 -7.04 -10.31
CA GLN A 83 -0.48 -8.08 -10.80
C GLN A 83 -1.78 -7.50 -11.36
N ALA A 84 -2.40 -6.55 -10.65
CA ALA A 84 -3.61 -5.86 -11.13
C ALA A 84 -3.36 -5.06 -12.42
N MET A 85 -2.26 -4.32 -12.51
CA MET A 85 -1.89 -3.55 -13.71
C MET A 85 -1.63 -4.43 -14.93
N GLN A 86 -1.19 -5.67 -14.72
CA GLN A 86 -0.91 -6.63 -15.78
C GLN A 86 -2.11 -7.51 -16.13
N ASP A 87 -3.26 -7.33 -15.45
CA ASP A 87 -4.42 -8.22 -15.51
C ASP A 87 -4.04 -9.70 -15.31
N LYS A 88 -3.13 -9.93 -14.35
CA LYS A 88 -2.62 -11.27 -13.99
C LYS A 88 -2.93 -11.58 -12.54
N SER A 89 -3.28 -12.84 -12.28
CA SER A 89 -3.42 -13.40 -10.94
C SER A 89 -2.77 -14.78 -10.95
N TYR A 90 -1.62 -14.93 -10.29
CA TYR A 90 -0.84 -16.16 -10.38
C TYR A 90 -1.49 -17.35 -9.65
N SER A 91 -2.13 -17.12 -8.50
CA SER A 91 -2.91 -18.14 -7.79
C SER A 91 -4.41 -17.80 -7.73
N LYS A 92 -5.24 -18.84 -7.60
CA LYS A 92 -6.69 -18.71 -7.30
C LYS A 92 -6.98 -18.85 -5.80
N ASP A 93 -6.10 -19.54 -5.08
CA ASP A 93 -6.19 -19.68 -3.64
C ASP A 93 -5.82 -18.35 -2.94
N PRO A 94 -6.65 -17.83 -2.04
CA PRO A 94 -6.38 -16.54 -1.40
C PRO A 94 -5.13 -16.49 -0.53
N GLU A 95 -4.72 -17.58 0.12
CA GLU A 95 -3.50 -17.60 0.94
C GLU A 95 -2.27 -17.59 0.03
N GLN A 96 -2.27 -18.42 -1.02
CA GLN A 96 -1.21 -18.42 -2.03
C GLN A 96 -1.07 -17.08 -2.74
N LYS A 97 -2.19 -16.38 -3.00
CA LYS A 97 -2.19 -15.02 -3.56
C LYS A 97 -1.37 -14.02 -2.76
N VAL A 98 -1.40 -14.10 -1.42
CA VAL A 98 -0.59 -13.19 -0.57
C VAL A 98 0.91 -13.47 -0.76
N GLY A 99 1.28 -14.74 -0.95
CA GLY A 99 2.64 -15.14 -1.31
C GLY A 99 3.05 -14.66 -2.70
N ASP A 100 2.16 -14.77 -3.69
CA ASP A 100 2.40 -14.27 -5.05
C ASP A 100 2.59 -12.75 -5.08
N ASP A 101 1.75 -12.01 -4.35
CA ASP A 101 1.87 -10.56 -4.19
C ASP A 101 3.24 -10.21 -3.60
N LEU A 102 3.74 -10.94 -2.59
CA LEU A 102 5.09 -10.72 -2.08
C LEU A 102 6.19 -11.05 -3.09
N ALA A 103 6.07 -12.16 -3.83
CA ALA A 103 7.07 -12.58 -4.80
C ALA A 103 7.16 -11.60 -5.98
N VAL A 104 6.01 -11.21 -6.55
CA VAL A 104 5.93 -10.21 -7.62
C VAL A 104 6.42 -8.86 -7.10
N GLY A 105 6.04 -8.48 -5.88
CA GLY A 105 6.50 -7.26 -5.24
C GLY A 105 8.02 -7.22 -5.08
N ALA A 106 8.63 -8.33 -4.68
CA ALA A 106 10.08 -8.45 -4.58
C ALA A 106 10.75 -8.31 -5.96
N LEU A 107 10.16 -8.87 -7.03
CA LEU A 107 10.65 -8.71 -8.40
C LEU A 107 10.53 -7.27 -8.90
N VAL A 108 9.40 -6.61 -8.63
CA VAL A 108 9.16 -5.19 -8.95
C VAL A 108 10.14 -4.28 -8.21
N ARG A 109 10.48 -4.62 -6.96
CA ARG A 109 11.50 -3.90 -6.20
C ARG A 109 12.94 -4.19 -6.66
N ALA A 110 13.19 -5.37 -7.22
CA ALA A 110 14.52 -5.80 -7.66
C ALA A 110 14.87 -5.40 -9.10
N GLY A 111 13.88 -5.24 -9.99
CA GLY A 111 14.07 -4.78 -11.37
C GLY A 111 13.47 -3.38 -11.57
N GLU A 112 14.30 -2.36 -11.76
CA GLU A 112 13.82 -0.97 -11.85
C GLU A 112 12.97 -0.72 -13.13
N ASP A 113 11.82 -0.01 -13.12
CA ASP A 113 11.55 1.28 -12.46
C ASP A 113 10.26 1.33 -11.60
N PRO A 114 10.30 0.85 -10.34
CA PRO A 114 9.27 1.02 -9.32
C PRO A 114 9.08 2.48 -8.90
N THR A 115 9.96 3.39 -9.31
CA THR A 115 9.93 4.83 -9.04
C THR A 115 8.79 5.53 -9.79
N LYS A 116 8.32 5.02 -10.94
CA LYS A 116 7.24 5.64 -11.76
C LYS A 116 5.82 5.31 -11.30
N ALA A 117 5.57 4.07 -10.88
CA ALA A 117 4.26 3.68 -10.33
C ALA A 117 4.07 4.19 -8.89
N MET A 118 5.17 4.28 -8.13
CA MET A 118 5.23 5.00 -6.86
C MET A 118 5.08 6.52 -7.06
N PHE A 119 5.65 7.12 -8.12
CA PHE A 119 5.46 8.54 -8.49
C PHE A 119 3.99 8.90 -8.77
N ALA A 120 3.27 8.07 -9.53
CA ALA A 120 1.86 8.29 -9.84
C ALA A 120 0.95 8.18 -8.59
N SER A 121 1.30 7.29 -7.66
CA SER A 121 0.60 7.14 -6.38
C SER A 121 0.93 8.26 -5.39
N LEU A 122 2.11 8.88 -5.45
CA LEU A 122 2.52 10.04 -4.63
C LEU A 122 1.86 11.36 -5.10
N LEU A 123 1.77 11.57 -6.42
CA LEU A 123 1.14 12.77 -7.01
C LEU A 123 -0.38 12.80 -6.77
N SER A 124 -1.05 11.65 -6.75
CA SER A 124 -2.47 11.57 -6.40
C SER A 124 -2.78 11.94 -4.93
N LEU A 125 -1.80 11.91 -4.03
CA LEU A 125 -1.96 12.31 -2.63
C LEU A 125 -1.84 13.83 -2.41
N LEU A 126 -1.11 14.53 -3.29
CA LEU A 126 -0.77 15.97 -3.20
C LEU A 126 -1.82 16.91 -3.84
N GLY A 127 -2.75 16.36 -4.63
CA GLY A 127 -3.74 17.11 -5.39
C GLY A 127 -3.19 17.75 -6.68
N PRO A 128 -4.06 18.28 -7.57
CA PRO A 128 -3.71 18.57 -8.97
C PRO A 128 -2.74 19.74 -9.18
N GLU A 129 -2.86 20.82 -8.39
CA GLU A 129 -2.01 22.02 -8.55
C GLU A 129 -0.57 21.75 -8.11
N ALA A 130 -0.38 21.12 -6.95
CA ALA A 130 0.94 20.72 -6.45
C ALA A 130 1.60 19.67 -7.36
N SER A 131 0.80 18.81 -7.99
CA SER A 131 1.30 17.84 -8.97
C SER A 131 1.88 18.49 -10.23
N MET A 132 1.29 19.59 -10.71
CA MET A 132 1.72 20.26 -11.95
C MET A 132 2.98 21.11 -11.80
N ASP A 133 3.21 21.74 -10.64
CA ASP A 133 4.45 22.49 -10.39
C ASP A 133 5.67 21.56 -10.28
N VAL A 134 5.51 20.34 -9.76
CA VAL A 134 6.56 19.30 -9.73
C VAL A 134 6.92 18.85 -11.15
N ILE A 135 5.92 18.67 -12.01
CA ILE A 135 6.12 18.25 -13.41
C ILE A 135 6.85 19.34 -14.22
N ASN A 136 6.50 20.63 -14.03
CA ASN A 136 7.12 21.75 -14.76
C ASN A 136 8.60 21.99 -14.38
N GLY A 137 8.98 21.80 -13.11
CA GLY A 137 10.38 21.90 -12.69
C GLY A 137 11.28 20.79 -13.25
N LEU A 138 10.73 19.60 -13.49
CA LEU A 138 11.47 18.42 -13.96
C LEU A 138 11.70 18.39 -15.48
N THR A 139 10.81 19.01 -16.27
CA THR A 139 10.90 19.01 -17.74
C THR A 139 11.66 20.20 -18.30
N GLY A 140 12.10 21.14 -17.45
CA GLY A 140 12.80 22.36 -17.87
C GLY A 140 11.93 23.33 -18.67
N GLN A 141 10.62 23.08 -18.79
CA GLN A 141 9.68 24.00 -19.41
C GLN A 141 9.42 25.16 -18.45
N LYS A 142 10.07 26.31 -18.71
CA LYS A 142 9.68 27.56 -18.08
C LYS A 142 8.23 27.86 -18.43
N LYS A 143 7.43 28.23 -17.42
CA LYS A 143 6.04 28.67 -17.57
C LYS A 143 5.94 29.74 -18.66
N GLU A 144 5.43 29.39 -19.84
CA GLU A 144 4.74 30.37 -20.67
C GLU A 144 3.27 30.35 -20.24
N PHE A 145 2.94 31.26 -19.32
CA PHE A 145 1.55 31.63 -19.08
C PHE A 145 0.94 32.14 -20.39
N PRO A 146 -0.30 31.77 -20.75
CA PRO A 146 -1.04 32.60 -21.68
C PRO A 146 -1.26 33.96 -20.98
N PRO A 147 -1.04 35.10 -21.66
CA PRO A 147 -1.21 36.40 -21.02
C PRO A 147 -2.67 36.55 -20.61
N GLU A 148 -2.90 36.83 -19.33
CA GLU A 148 -4.16 37.40 -18.83
C GLU A 148 -4.46 38.70 -19.58
N LYS A 149 -5.16 38.58 -20.71
CA LYS A 149 -5.91 39.66 -21.33
C LYS A 149 -7.28 39.17 -21.74
N LEU A 150 -8.02 38.60 -20.80
CA LEU A 150 -9.47 38.66 -20.83
C LEU A 150 -9.95 39.12 -19.45
N GLN A 151 -9.89 40.44 -19.30
CA GLN A 151 -10.66 41.22 -18.34
C GLN A 151 -12.05 40.57 -18.17
N ALA A 152 -12.34 40.08 -16.98
CA ALA A 152 -13.71 40.00 -16.52
C ALA A 152 -14.27 41.43 -16.53
N LYS A 153 -14.90 41.80 -17.64
CA LYS A 153 -15.79 42.97 -17.71
C LYS A 153 -16.92 42.70 -16.72
N MET A 154 -16.79 43.21 -15.50
CA MET A 154 -17.95 43.39 -14.63
C MET A 154 -18.97 44.28 -15.38
N PRO A 155 -20.25 43.89 -15.44
CA PRO A 155 -21.27 44.75 -16.02
C PRO A 155 -21.46 45.98 -15.12
N LYS A 156 -21.37 47.18 -15.71
CA LYS A 156 -21.78 48.44 -15.07
C LYS A 156 -23.27 48.35 -14.76
N LYS A 157 -23.67 48.51 -13.49
CA LYS A 157 -25.07 48.80 -13.17
C LYS A 157 -25.39 50.25 -13.61
N PRO A 158 -26.54 50.51 -14.23
CA PRO A 158 -26.92 51.82 -14.71
C PRO A 158 -27.42 52.73 -13.57
N ARG A 159 -27.29 54.03 -13.86
CA ARG A 159 -27.54 55.27 -13.10
C ARG A 159 -28.50 55.20 -11.91
#